data_AF-A0A961FW42-F1
#
_entry.id   AF-A0A961FW42-F1
#
_cell.length_a   1.000
_cell.length_b   1.000
_cell.length_c   1.000
_cell.angle_alpha   90.00
_cell.angle_beta   90.00
_cell.angle_gamma   90.00
#
_symmetry.space_group_name_H-M   'P 1'
#
loop_
_entity.id
_entity.type
_entity.pdbx_description
1 polymer ?
#
loop_
_entity_poly.entity_id
_entity_poly.type
_entity_poly.pdbx_seq_one_letter_code
_entity_poly.pdbx_strand_id
1 'polypeptide(L)'
;MATPIFLIWLALTGLLLLVPDIFAGWYSFMVREFPRITWNGFAVAQAVFAFGITMGGFHYLATVFSGRRRRWRWRWTVGFNGMLLLLFAAAISMTGIVHQAAWLSREPLVTNKNRALEPCWEILRTIETFKSTHGRHPRELSELKVKERKLTEYFAEIFSEEYLTKWIYLPPRDGDDTFFLMSGERLGGFWFVWNQEELRSFDDTEAARLLGEHLSKLSLARSRANGETRQPNASK
;
A
#
# COMPACT_ATOMS: atom_id res chain seq x y z
N MET A 1 -30.90 0.28 -30.72
CA MET A 1 -30.71 1.53 -29.95
C MET A 1 -30.73 1.35 -28.43
N ALA A 2 -31.06 0.17 -27.87
CA ALA A 2 -31.08 -0.04 -26.41
C ALA A 2 -29.70 -0.23 -25.77
N THR A 3 -28.69 -0.61 -26.55
CA THR A 3 -27.32 -0.90 -26.08
C THR A 3 -26.58 0.29 -25.44
N PRO A 4 -26.56 1.53 -25.99
CA PRO A 4 -25.86 2.64 -25.35
C PRO A 4 -26.52 3.08 -24.04
N ILE A 5 -27.85 3.03 -23.95
CA ILE A 5 -28.58 3.41 -22.73
C ILE A 5 -28.26 2.42 -21.59
N PHE A 6 -28.21 1.13 -21.90
CA PHE A 6 -27.85 0.10 -20.93
C PHE A 6 -26.41 0.26 -20.42
N LEU A 7 -25.45 0.56 -21.29
CA LEU A 7 -24.05 0.79 -20.88
C LEU A 7 -23.89 2.04 -20.00
N ILE A 8 -24.57 3.13 -20.33
CA ILE A 8 -24.57 4.35 -19.50
C ILE A 8 -25.18 4.06 -18.13
N TRP A 9 -26.30 3.33 -18.07
CA TRP A 9 -26.95 2.97 -16.82
C TRP A 9 -26.07 2.07 -15.96
N LEU A 10 -25.40 1.08 -16.57
CA LEU A 10 -24.45 0.20 -15.88
C LEU A 10 -23.26 0.99 -15.33
N ALA A 11 -22.69 1.89 -16.13
CA ALA A 11 -21.57 2.75 -15.71
C ALA A 11 -21.96 3.71 -14.57
N LEU A 12 -23.14 4.34 -14.66
CA LEU A 12 -23.68 5.19 -13.60
C LEU A 12 -23.94 4.41 -12.32
N THR A 13 -24.49 3.21 -12.42
CA THR A 13 -24.75 2.34 -11.26
C THR A 13 -23.44 1.93 -10.59
N GLY A 14 -22.43 1.51 -11.38
CA GLY A 14 -21.09 1.22 -10.86
C GLY A 14 -20.45 2.44 -10.20
N LEU A 15 -20.53 3.60 -10.83
CA LEU A 15 -20.02 4.85 -10.25
C LEU A 15 -20.72 5.22 -8.94
N LEU A 16 -22.04 5.09 -8.88
CA LEU A 16 -22.83 5.38 -7.68
C LEU A 16 -22.50 4.43 -6.53
N LEU A 17 -22.20 3.16 -6.81
CA LEU A 17 -21.77 2.19 -5.80
C LEU A 17 -20.33 2.43 -5.34
N LEU A 18 -19.45 2.89 -6.22
CA LEU A 18 -18.05 3.18 -5.91
C LEU A 18 -17.89 4.41 -4.99
N VAL A 19 -18.76 5.41 -5.14
CA VAL A 19 -18.64 6.67 -4.41
C VAL A 19 -18.66 6.45 -2.87
N PRO A 20 -19.64 5.74 -2.29
CA PRO A 20 -19.64 5.40 -0.86
C PRO A 20 -18.40 4.66 -0.40
N ASP A 21 -17.92 3.68 -1.18
CA ASP A 21 -16.75 2.87 -0.83
C ASP A 21 -15.46 3.71 -0.82
N ILE A 22 -15.32 4.62 -1.78
CA ILE A 22 -14.21 5.59 -1.81
C ILE A 22 -14.27 6.46 -0.55
N PHE A 23 -15.42 7.03 -0.22
CA PHE A 23 -15.55 7.87 0.98
C PHE A 23 -15.30 7.08 2.27
N ALA A 24 -15.81 5.85 2.37
CA ALA A 24 -15.57 4.97 3.51
C ALA A 24 -14.09 4.60 3.66
N GLY A 25 -13.41 4.32 2.54
CA GLY A 25 -11.97 4.04 2.48
C GLY A 25 -11.14 5.23 2.95
N TRP A 26 -11.43 6.44 2.45
CA TRP A 26 -10.78 7.67 2.87
C TRP A 26 -11.00 7.98 4.35
N TYR A 27 -12.23 7.81 4.84
CA TYR A 27 -12.54 8.00 6.26
C TYR A 27 -11.80 6.98 7.14
N SER A 28 -11.81 5.70 6.78
CA SER A 28 -11.09 4.64 7.50
C SER A 28 -9.58 4.90 7.52
N PHE A 29 -9.02 5.35 6.40
CA PHE A 29 -7.62 5.76 6.30
C PHE A 29 -7.31 6.92 7.24
N MET A 30 -8.12 7.99 7.22
CA MET A 30 -7.95 9.14 8.11
C MET A 30 -7.99 8.71 9.58
N VAL A 31 -8.99 7.92 9.99
CA VAL A 31 -9.09 7.45 11.39
C VAL A 31 -7.89 6.61 11.81
N ARG A 32 -7.32 5.82 10.90
CA ARG A 32 -6.16 4.97 11.17
C ARG A 32 -4.84 5.73 11.21
N GLU A 33 -4.63 6.66 10.28
CA GLU A 33 -3.36 7.36 10.14
C GLU A 33 -3.30 8.65 10.98
N PHE A 34 -4.43 9.30 11.27
CA PHE A 34 -4.44 10.52 12.08
C PHE A 34 -3.78 10.38 13.47
N PRO A 35 -3.98 9.27 14.22
CA PRO A 35 -3.27 9.05 15.49
C PRO A 35 -1.76 8.83 15.35
N ARG A 36 -1.29 8.51 14.13
CA ARG A 36 0.14 8.27 13.84
C ARG A 36 0.86 9.54 13.40
N ILE A 37 0.12 10.62 13.13
CA ILE A 37 0.70 11.91 12.75
C ILE A 37 1.45 12.47 13.95
N THR A 38 2.76 12.63 13.81
CA THR A 38 3.58 13.36 14.77
C THR A 38 3.36 14.85 14.56
N TRP A 39 2.74 15.52 15.53
CA TRP A 39 2.48 16.96 15.45
C TRP A 39 3.78 17.74 15.61
N ASN A 40 4.26 18.34 14.52
CA ASN A 40 5.34 19.31 14.57
C ASN A 40 4.74 20.71 14.70
N GLY A 41 4.69 21.23 15.92
CA GLY A 41 4.11 22.55 16.21
C GLY A 41 4.78 23.68 15.42
N PHE A 42 6.09 23.58 15.14
CA PHE A 42 6.80 24.56 14.32
C PHE A 42 6.31 24.54 12.86
N ALA A 43 6.16 23.35 12.27
CA ALA A 43 5.62 23.21 10.92
C ALA A 43 4.18 23.74 10.82
N VAL A 44 3.34 23.49 11.83
CA VAL A 44 1.97 24.02 11.89
C VAL A 44 1.99 25.55 11.98
N ALA A 45 2.81 26.12 12.87
CA ALA A 45 2.94 27.57 13.00
C ALA A 45 3.42 28.22 11.69
N GLN A 46 4.39 27.61 11.01
CA GLN A 46 4.87 28.05 9.71
C GLN A 46 3.77 28.01 8.64
N ALA A 47 2.98 26.94 8.60
CA ALA A 47 1.87 26.81 7.66
C ALA A 47 0.78 27.88 7.90
N VAL A 48 0.40 28.11 9.16
CA VAL A 48 -0.57 29.16 9.53
C VAL A 48 -0.04 30.55 9.18
N PHE A 49 1.24 30.82 9.48
CA PHE A 49 1.87 32.09 9.17
C PHE A 49 1.94 32.36 7.67
N ALA A 50 2.41 31.37 6.90
CA ALA A 50 2.46 31.47 5.43
C ALA A 50 1.06 31.69 4.84
N PHE A 51 0.07 30.92 5.28
CA PHE A 51 -1.31 31.08 4.83
C PHE A 51 -1.87 32.47 5.16
N GLY A 52 -1.60 32.96 6.38
CA GLY A 52 -1.99 34.31 6.81
C GLY A 52 -1.37 35.41 5.95
N ILE A 53 -0.06 35.30 5.64
CA ILE A 53 0.63 36.24 4.74
C ILE A 53 0.04 36.19 3.34
N THR A 54 -0.17 34.99 2.77
CA THR A 54 -0.74 34.85 1.42
C THR A 54 -2.14 35.45 1.37
N MET A 55 -2.99 35.16 2.36
CA MET A 55 -4.37 35.62 2.39
C MET A 55 -4.47 37.13 2.63
N GLY A 56 -3.68 37.66 3.58
CA GLY A 56 -3.61 39.08 3.90
C GLY A 56 -2.97 39.91 2.79
N GLY A 57 -1.84 39.43 2.24
CA GLY A 57 -1.15 40.04 1.11
C GLY A 57 -2.02 40.08 -0.14
N PHE A 58 -2.70 38.98 -0.47
CA PHE A 58 -3.66 38.96 -1.58
C PHE A 58 -4.83 39.93 -1.34
N HIS A 59 -5.40 39.96 -0.13
CA HIS A 59 -6.47 40.92 0.20
C HIS A 59 -6.02 42.37 0.03
N TYR A 60 -4.84 42.70 0.53
CA TYR A 60 -4.24 44.01 0.42
C TYR A 60 -4.05 44.40 -1.05
N LEU A 61 -3.39 43.55 -1.84
CA LEU A 61 -3.17 43.78 -3.27
C LEU A 61 -4.49 43.93 -4.01
N ALA A 62 -5.45 43.02 -3.81
CA ALA A 62 -6.76 43.09 -4.45
C ALA A 62 -7.52 44.37 -4.09
N THR A 63 -7.37 44.86 -2.85
CA THR A 63 -7.95 46.14 -2.43
C THR A 63 -7.30 47.32 -3.16
N VAL A 64 -5.96 47.34 -3.24
CA VAL A 64 -5.20 48.38 -3.97
C VAL A 64 -5.59 48.40 -5.45
N PHE A 65 -5.66 47.23 -6.10
CA PHE A 65 -5.99 47.13 -7.53
C PHE A 65 -7.48 47.33 -7.85
N SER A 66 -8.39 47.13 -6.90
CA SER A 66 -9.84 47.35 -7.11
C SER A 66 -10.23 48.82 -7.32
N GLY A 67 -9.34 49.76 -7.02
CA GLY A 67 -9.56 51.19 -7.18
C GLY A 67 -10.69 51.75 -6.30
N ARG A 68 -11.05 53.03 -6.52
CA ARG A 68 -12.03 53.74 -5.67
C ARG A 68 -13.50 53.34 -5.91
N ARG A 69 -13.80 52.66 -7.03
CA ARG A 69 -15.20 52.40 -7.42
C ARG A 69 -15.87 51.27 -6.65
N ARG A 70 -15.11 50.31 -6.10
CA ARG A 70 -15.69 49.21 -5.32
C ARG A 70 -14.69 48.67 -4.30
N ARG A 71 -14.97 48.87 -3.01
CA ARG A 71 -14.15 48.32 -1.92
C ARG A 71 -14.15 46.79 -1.99
N TRP A 72 -12.98 46.19 -2.19
CA TRP A 72 -12.79 44.74 -2.12
C TRP A 72 -13.22 44.21 -0.74
N ARG A 73 -14.04 43.15 -0.71
CA ARG A 73 -14.57 42.60 0.55
C ARG A 73 -13.87 41.28 0.88
N TRP A 74 -13.63 41.01 2.16
CA TRP A 74 -12.99 39.77 2.63
C TRP A 74 -13.62 38.48 2.10
N ARG A 75 -14.94 38.43 1.94
CA ARG A 75 -15.65 37.28 1.35
C ARG A 75 -15.13 36.89 -0.04
N TRP A 76 -14.64 37.86 -0.83
CA TRP A 76 -14.08 37.61 -2.16
C TRP A 76 -12.68 37.02 -2.04
N THR A 77 -11.84 37.54 -1.15
CA THR A 77 -10.54 36.94 -0.83
C THR A 77 -10.68 35.48 -0.38
N VAL A 78 -11.59 35.21 0.55
CA VAL A 78 -11.87 33.83 1.02
C VAL A 78 -12.35 32.97 -0.14
N GLY A 79 -13.29 33.46 -0.96
CA GLY A 79 -13.80 32.73 -2.12
C GLY A 79 -12.71 32.39 -3.15
N PHE A 80 -11.87 33.36 -3.51
CA PHE A 80 -10.75 33.16 -4.44
C PHE A 80 -9.70 32.19 -3.90
N ASN A 81 -9.30 32.33 -2.64
CA ASN A 81 -8.34 31.40 -2.02
C ASN A 81 -8.92 29.99 -1.89
N GLY A 82 -10.20 29.87 -1.52
CA GLY A 82 -10.89 28.58 -1.49
C GLY A 82 -10.94 27.93 -2.87
N MET A 83 -11.26 28.68 -3.91
CA MET A 83 -11.23 28.20 -5.30
C MET A 83 -9.81 27.75 -5.72
N LEU A 84 -8.78 28.52 -5.34
CA LEU A 84 -7.39 28.17 -5.62
C LEU A 84 -6.98 26.86 -4.90
N LEU A 85 -7.34 26.70 -3.64
CA LEU A 85 -7.08 25.47 -2.88
C LEU A 85 -7.77 24.26 -3.51
N LEU A 86 -9.02 24.41 -3.96
CA LEU A 86 -9.74 23.35 -4.68
C LEU A 86 -9.06 23.01 -6.00
N LEU A 87 -8.55 24.01 -6.73
CA LEU A 87 -7.80 23.78 -7.97
C LEU A 87 -6.48 23.04 -7.71
N PHE A 88 -5.75 23.38 -6.64
CA PHE A 88 -4.56 22.64 -6.22
C PHE A 88 -4.89 21.20 -5.85
N ALA A 89 -5.96 20.98 -5.08
CA ALA A 89 -6.41 19.63 -4.71
C ALA A 89 -6.78 18.81 -5.95
N ALA A 90 -7.48 19.41 -6.91
CA ALA A 90 -7.80 18.77 -8.18
C ALA A 90 -6.54 18.42 -9.00
N ALA A 91 -5.57 19.34 -9.07
CA ALA A 91 -4.32 19.12 -9.78
C ALA A 91 -3.50 17.97 -9.15
N ILE A 92 -3.33 17.95 -7.83
CA ILE A 92 -2.62 16.88 -7.11
C ILE A 92 -3.32 15.54 -7.33
N SER A 93 -4.65 15.52 -7.25
CA SER A 93 -5.45 14.32 -7.50
C SER A 93 -5.23 13.80 -8.93
N MET A 94 -5.25 14.70 -9.93
CA MET A 94 -4.99 14.35 -11.32
C MET A 94 -3.58 13.81 -11.53
N THR A 95 -2.57 14.41 -10.90
CA THR A 95 -1.19 13.89 -10.92
C THR A 95 -1.12 12.47 -10.35
N GLY A 96 -1.82 12.20 -9.24
CA GLY A 96 -1.91 10.85 -8.67
C GLY A 96 -2.55 9.86 -9.64
N ILE A 97 -3.66 10.22 -10.29
CA ILE A 97 -4.33 9.38 -11.30
C ILE A 97 -3.40 9.10 -12.47
N VAL A 98 -2.75 10.13 -13.02
CA VAL A 98 -1.83 9.99 -14.16
C VAL A 98 -0.62 9.12 -13.79
N HIS A 99 -0.07 9.28 -12.58
CA HIS A 99 1.04 8.46 -12.11
C HIS A 99 0.64 6.98 -11.99
N GLN A 100 -0.51 6.70 -11.37
CA GLN A 100 -1.03 5.34 -11.23
C GLN A 100 -1.39 4.72 -12.59
N ALA A 101 -1.99 5.49 -13.49
CA ALA A 101 -2.28 5.05 -14.85
C ALA A 101 -0.99 4.77 -15.65
N ALA A 102 0.02 5.63 -15.52
CA ALA A 102 1.32 5.45 -16.16
C ALA A 102 2.01 4.18 -15.62
N TRP A 103 1.95 3.94 -14.31
CA TRP A 103 2.47 2.73 -13.70
C TRP A 103 1.74 1.48 -14.22
N LEU A 104 0.40 1.47 -14.17
CA LEU A 104 -0.44 0.39 -14.70
C LEU A 104 -0.25 0.15 -16.20
N SER A 105 0.10 1.17 -16.98
CA SER A 105 0.36 1.02 -18.41
C SER A 105 1.71 0.37 -18.72
N ARG A 106 2.67 0.48 -17.79
CA ARG A 106 4.02 -0.09 -17.92
C ARG A 106 4.09 -1.49 -17.35
N GLU A 107 3.28 -1.79 -16.35
CA GLU A 107 3.13 -3.16 -15.87
C GLU A 107 2.26 -3.96 -16.84
N PRO A 108 2.68 -5.18 -17.23
CA PRO A 108 1.79 -6.06 -17.97
C PRO A 108 0.52 -6.29 -17.12
N LEU A 109 -0.66 -6.00 -17.68
CA LEU A 109 -1.97 -6.22 -17.04
C LEU A 109 -2.16 -7.68 -16.56
N VAL A 110 -1.38 -8.59 -17.13
CA VAL A 110 -1.14 -9.94 -16.64
C VAL A 110 0.27 -9.98 -16.07
N THR A 111 0.47 -9.35 -14.91
CA THR A 111 1.69 -9.64 -14.15
C THR A 111 1.51 -11.06 -13.68
N ASN A 112 2.20 -11.96 -14.39
CA ASN A 112 2.28 -13.38 -14.09
C ASN A 112 2.51 -13.48 -12.58
N LYS A 113 1.55 -14.01 -11.81
CA LYS A 113 1.64 -14.10 -10.34
C LYS A 113 2.96 -14.77 -9.92
N ASN A 114 3.53 -15.57 -10.83
CA ASN A 114 4.81 -16.22 -10.74
C ASN A 114 5.99 -15.24 -10.60
N ARG A 115 5.89 -13.99 -11.05
CA ARG A 115 6.97 -12.98 -10.97
C ARG A 115 7.19 -12.47 -9.54
N ALA A 116 6.13 -12.40 -8.73
CA ALA A 116 6.26 -12.11 -7.30
C ALA A 116 6.87 -13.30 -6.53
N LEU A 117 6.72 -14.52 -7.06
CA LEU A 117 7.26 -15.74 -6.49
C LEU A 117 8.65 -16.10 -7.02
N GLU A 118 9.08 -15.55 -8.16
CA GLU A 118 10.39 -15.83 -8.78
C GLU A 118 11.56 -15.65 -7.78
N PRO A 119 11.62 -14.55 -7.01
CA PRO A 119 12.66 -14.38 -6.00
C PRO A 119 12.62 -15.46 -4.91
N CYS A 120 11.42 -15.87 -4.49
CA CYS A 120 11.25 -16.95 -3.50
C CYS A 120 11.78 -18.28 -4.03
N TRP A 121 11.46 -18.59 -5.28
CA TRP A 121 11.92 -19.81 -5.95
C TRP A 121 13.43 -19.84 -6.13
N GLU A 122 14.04 -18.71 -6.43
CA GLU A 122 15.50 -18.63 -6.60
C GLU A 122 16.25 -18.79 -5.27
N ILE A 123 15.73 -18.23 -4.17
CA ILE A 123 16.26 -18.47 -2.82
C ILE A 123 16.13 -19.95 -2.45
N LEU A 124 14.94 -20.53 -2.65
CA LEU A 124 14.68 -21.94 -2.35
C LEU A 124 15.67 -22.84 -3.10
N ARG A 125 15.85 -22.60 -4.41
CA ARG A 125 16.79 -23.34 -5.25
C ARG A 125 18.23 -23.19 -4.77
N THR A 126 18.61 -22.01 -4.30
CA THR A 126 19.96 -21.76 -3.77
C THR A 126 20.19 -22.47 -2.43
N ILE A 127 19.19 -22.51 -1.55
CA ILE A 127 19.23 -23.29 -0.30
C ILE A 127 19.36 -24.78 -0.58
N GLU A 128 18.58 -25.31 -1.53
CA GLU A 128 18.65 -26.72 -1.93
C GLU A 128 20.01 -27.08 -2.53
N THR A 129 20.56 -26.20 -3.38
CA THR A 129 21.90 -26.37 -3.95
C THR A 129 22.96 -26.35 -2.85
N PHE A 130 22.86 -25.43 -1.89
CA PHE A 130 23.76 -25.37 -0.74
C PHE A 130 23.73 -26.65 0.09
N LYS A 131 22.52 -27.18 0.39
CA LYS A 131 22.34 -28.46 1.10
C LYS A 131 23.01 -29.61 0.35
N SER A 132 22.81 -29.69 -0.97
CA SER A 132 23.40 -30.75 -1.79
C SER A 132 24.94 -30.71 -1.80
N THR A 133 25.54 -29.51 -1.77
CA THR A 133 27.00 -29.34 -1.83
C THR A 133 27.67 -29.51 -0.46
N HIS A 134 27.05 -29.03 0.61
CA HIS A 134 27.66 -29.00 1.95
C HIS A 134 27.09 -30.07 2.91
N GLY A 135 26.08 -30.82 2.50
CA GLY A 135 25.41 -31.83 3.34
C GLY A 135 24.59 -31.25 4.50
N ARG A 136 24.41 -29.91 4.56
CA ARG A 136 23.66 -29.20 5.61
C ARG A 136 22.96 -27.97 5.06
N HIS A 137 21.89 -27.53 5.71
CA HIS A 137 21.28 -26.23 5.42
C HIS A 137 22.20 -25.06 5.85
N PRO A 138 22.09 -23.89 5.20
CA PRO A 138 22.78 -22.69 5.66
C PRO A 138 22.24 -22.27 7.03
N ARG A 139 23.08 -21.73 7.92
CA ARG A 139 22.59 -21.18 9.20
C ARG A 139 22.05 -19.76 9.00
N GLU A 140 22.64 -19.04 8.05
CA GLU A 140 22.25 -17.68 7.69
C GLU A 140 22.15 -17.53 6.16
N LEU A 141 21.25 -16.65 5.67
CA LEU A 141 21.15 -16.33 4.24
C LEU A 141 22.44 -15.69 3.68
N SER A 142 23.30 -15.15 4.55
CA SER A 142 24.62 -14.61 4.19
C SER A 142 25.60 -15.68 3.70
N GLU A 143 25.40 -16.96 4.07
CA GLU A 143 26.20 -18.10 3.60
C GLU A 143 25.91 -18.45 2.13
N LEU A 144 24.76 -18.04 1.61
CA LEU A 144 24.35 -18.32 0.23
C LEU A 144 25.03 -17.33 -0.74
N LYS A 145 25.78 -17.88 -1.71
CA LYS A 145 26.31 -17.13 -2.85
C LYS A 145 25.44 -17.40 -4.08
N VAL A 146 24.68 -16.41 -4.56
CA VAL A 146 23.88 -16.56 -5.78
C VAL A 146 24.74 -16.16 -6.97
N LYS A 147 25.24 -17.18 -7.68
CA LYS A 147 25.84 -17.22 -9.02
C LYS A 147 26.94 -16.24 -9.43
N GLU A 148 27.04 -15.06 -8.84
CA GLU A 148 28.11 -14.05 -9.00
C GLU A 148 27.84 -12.77 -8.17
N ARG A 149 26.67 -12.67 -7.51
CA ARG A 149 26.26 -11.49 -6.73
C ARG A 149 25.89 -11.88 -5.30
N LYS A 150 26.15 -11.00 -4.33
CA LYS A 150 25.64 -11.23 -2.97
C LYS A 150 24.11 -11.15 -3.02
N LEU A 151 23.41 -12.09 -2.37
CA LEU A 151 21.95 -12.06 -2.26
C LEU A 151 21.44 -10.69 -1.80
N THR A 152 22.17 -10.05 -0.89
CA THR A 152 21.90 -8.69 -0.42
C THR A 152 21.87 -7.64 -1.55
N GLU A 153 22.77 -7.73 -2.52
CA GLU A 153 22.80 -6.83 -3.68
C GLU A 153 21.71 -7.17 -4.71
N TYR A 154 21.41 -8.46 -4.87
CA TYR A 154 20.30 -8.92 -5.73
C TYR A 154 18.94 -8.44 -5.18
N PHE A 155 18.73 -8.61 -3.88
CA PHE A 155 17.53 -8.12 -3.22
C PHE A 155 17.44 -6.60 -3.28
N ALA A 156 18.55 -5.87 -3.15
CA ALA A 156 18.53 -4.40 -3.17
C ALA A 156 18.17 -3.81 -4.53
N GLU A 157 18.35 -4.57 -5.61
CA GLU A 157 17.94 -4.16 -6.95
C GLU A 157 16.46 -4.45 -7.23
N ILE A 158 15.98 -5.62 -6.78
CA ILE A 158 14.59 -6.05 -7.02
C ILE A 158 13.62 -5.35 -6.09
N PHE A 159 14.04 -5.14 -4.85
CA PHE A 159 13.23 -4.55 -3.80
C PHE A 159 13.87 -3.21 -3.46
N SER A 160 13.14 -2.09 -3.62
CA SER A 160 13.65 -0.80 -3.16
C SER A 160 14.08 -0.93 -1.69
N GLU A 161 15.07 -0.16 -1.22
CA GLU A 161 15.65 -0.32 0.13
C GLU A 161 14.60 -0.42 1.26
N GLU A 162 13.40 0.10 1.04
CA GLU A 162 12.24 0.02 1.92
C GLU A 162 11.69 -1.41 2.13
N TYR A 163 11.81 -2.31 1.15
CA TYR A 163 11.26 -3.68 1.17
C TYR A 163 12.27 -4.76 1.58
N LEU A 164 13.57 -4.43 1.64
CA LEU A 164 14.64 -5.36 2.03
C LEU A 164 14.57 -5.85 3.47
N THR A 165 13.87 -5.12 4.34
CA THR A 165 14.15 -5.15 5.78
C THR A 165 13.52 -6.29 6.56
N LYS A 166 12.80 -7.25 5.93
CA LYS A 166 12.14 -8.30 6.73
C LYS A 166 11.89 -9.65 6.09
N TRP A 167 12.90 -10.19 5.42
CA TRP A 167 12.94 -11.64 5.20
C TRP A 167 13.52 -12.34 6.44
N ILE A 168 12.73 -13.18 7.09
CA ILE A 168 13.18 -13.98 8.25
C ILE A 168 13.36 -15.41 7.76
N TYR A 169 14.62 -15.82 7.63
CA TYR A 169 14.96 -17.22 7.44
C TYR A 169 15.06 -17.89 8.80
N LEU A 170 14.25 -18.93 9.03
CA LEU A 170 14.40 -19.80 10.19
C LEU A 170 15.09 -21.09 9.73
N PRO A 171 16.35 -21.33 10.16
CA PRO A 171 17.03 -22.56 9.83
C PRO A 171 16.30 -23.76 10.46
N PRO A 172 16.49 -24.97 9.93
CA PRO A 172 15.93 -26.17 10.52
C PRO A 172 16.42 -26.34 11.96
N ARG A 173 15.54 -26.87 12.82
CA ARG A 173 15.91 -27.26 14.19
C ARG A 173 16.67 -28.59 14.14
N ASP A 174 17.64 -28.80 15.03
CA ASP A 174 18.46 -30.03 15.03
C ASP A 174 17.59 -31.30 14.95
N GLY A 175 17.79 -32.09 13.87
CA GLY A 175 17.03 -33.32 13.58
C GLY A 175 15.79 -33.14 12.70
N ASP A 176 15.41 -31.91 12.36
CA ASP A 176 14.36 -31.58 11.40
C ASP A 176 14.99 -31.08 10.09
N ASP A 177 14.44 -31.49 8.95
CA ASP A 177 14.88 -31.07 7.62
C ASP A 177 14.10 -29.86 7.08
N THR A 178 13.13 -29.37 7.86
CA THR A 178 12.22 -28.29 7.47
C THR A 178 12.80 -26.93 7.81
N PHE A 179 12.87 -26.02 6.82
CA PHE A 179 13.16 -24.61 7.04
C PHE A 179 11.95 -23.74 6.70
N PHE A 180 11.90 -22.53 7.27
CA PHE A 180 10.85 -21.56 6.97
C PHE A 180 11.46 -20.29 6.38
N LEU A 181 10.83 -19.78 5.33
CA LEU A 181 11.15 -18.47 4.76
C LEU A 181 9.92 -17.59 4.96
N MET A 182 10.06 -16.56 5.79
CA MET A 182 9.03 -15.56 6.01
C MET A 182 9.35 -14.29 5.24
N SER A 183 8.39 -13.82 4.46
CA SER A 183 8.40 -12.47 3.92
C SER A 183 7.49 -11.59 4.78
N GLY A 184 8.07 -10.57 5.41
CA GLY A 184 7.33 -9.56 6.15
C GLY A 184 6.85 -8.44 5.25
N GLU A 185 6.02 -8.74 4.26
CA GLU A 185 5.36 -7.67 3.51
C GLU A 185 4.28 -7.03 4.38
N ARG A 186 4.32 -5.71 4.52
CA ARG A 186 3.25 -4.94 5.17
C ARG A 186 2.06 -4.76 4.21
N LEU A 187 1.62 -5.83 3.53
CA LEU A 187 0.30 -5.90 2.91
C LEU A 187 -0.75 -6.05 4.03
N GLY A 188 -1.01 -4.97 4.77
CA GLY A 188 -2.03 -4.95 5.82
C GLY A 188 -1.61 -5.53 7.18
N GLY A 189 -0.33 -5.82 7.41
CA GLY A 189 0.21 -6.24 8.72
C GLY A 189 0.26 -7.75 8.97
N PHE A 190 0.27 -8.57 7.92
CA PHE A 190 0.40 -10.02 8.02
C PHE A 190 1.83 -10.48 7.75
N TRP A 191 2.19 -11.61 8.36
CA TRP A 191 3.41 -12.35 8.06
C TRP A 191 3.02 -13.60 7.30
N PHE A 192 3.61 -13.81 6.13
CA PHE A 192 3.43 -15.06 5.42
C PHE A 192 4.54 -16.02 5.83
N VAL A 193 4.15 -17.12 6.48
CA VAL A 193 5.04 -18.22 6.83
C VAL A 193 4.80 -19.31 5.80
N TRP A 194 5.85 -19.66 5.07
CA TRP A 194 5.82 -20.75 4.12
C TRP A 194 6.76 -21.84 4.60
N ASN A 195 6.26 -23.08 4.68
CA ASN A 195 7.11 -24.24 4.91
C ASN A 195 7.60 -24.85 3.58
N GLN A 196 8.62 -25.71 3.64
CA GLN A 196 9.25 -26.28 2.45
C GLN A 196 8.30 -27.19 1.63
N GLU A 197 7.39 -27.92 2.28
CA GLU A 197 6.42 -28.79 1.61
C GLU A 197 5.32 -27.99 0.91
N GLU A 198 4.86 -26.92 1.55
CA GLU A 198 3.92 -25.96 0.99
C GLU A 198 4.54 -25.35 -0.26
N LEU A 199 5.77 -24.82 -0.20
CA LEU A 199 6.45 -24.27 -1.38
C LEU A 199 6.61 -25.30 -2.50
N ARG A 200 6.92 -26.57 -2.18
CA ARG A 200 7.06 -27.65 -3.18
C ARG A 200 5.74 -28.13 -3.79
N SER A 201 4.63 -27.97 -3.08
CA SER A 201 3.29 -28.36 -3.55
C SER A 201 2.66 -27.37 -4.55
N PHE A 202 3.34 -26.26 -4.83
CA PHE A 202 2.92 -25.26 -5.81
C PHE A 202 3.19 -25.78 -7.23
N ASP A 203 2.30 -26.63 -7.74
CA ASP A 203 2.01 -26.68 -9.18
C ASP A 203 1.18 -25.43 -9.52
N ASP A 204 1.45 -24.78 -10.65
CA ASP A 204 1.06 -23.38 -10.97
C ASP A 204 -0.46 -23.08 -10.78
N THR A 205 -1.31 -24.12 -10.82
CA THR A 205 -2.77 -24.02 -10.64
C THR A 205 -3.27 -24.37 -9.23
N GLU A 206 -2.67 -25.35 -8.55
CA GLU A 206 -3.05 -25.81 -7.21
C GLU A 206 -2.59 -24.80 -6.14
N ALA A 207 -1.40 -24.24 -6.36
CA ALA A 207 -0.80 -23.08 -5.69
C ALA A 207 -1.77 -21.93 -5.43
N ALA A 208 -2.37 -21.43 -6.52
CA ALA A 208 -3.27 -20.28 -6.47
C ALA A 208 -4.59 -20.63 -5.77
N ARG A 209 -5.04 -21.89 -5.87
CA ARG A 209 -6.23 -22.41 -5.19
C ARG A 209 -6.00 -22.52 -3.68
N LEU A 210 -4.91 -23.13 -3.25
CA LEU A 210 -4.55 -23.32 -1.84
C LEU A 210 -4.25 -21.99 -1.17
N LEU A 211 -3.52 -21.07 -1.83
CA LEU A 211 -3.31 -19.71 -1.36
C LEU A 211 -4.67 -18.98 -1.19
N GLY A 212 -5.57 -19.08 -2.16
CA GLY A 212 -6.92 -18.51 -2.06
C GLY A 212 -7.73 -19.09 -0.89
N GLU A 213 -7.63 -20.40 -0.66
CA GLU A 213 -8.32 -21.09 0.43
C GLU A 213 -7.74 -20.71 1.81
N HIS A 214 -6.41 -20.57 1.92
CA HIS A 214 -5.74 -20.17 3.15
C HIS A 214 -6.04 -18.69 3.49
N LEU A 215 -5.99 -17.81 2.49
CA LEU A 215 -6.38 -16.40 2.65
C LEU A 215 -7.86 -16.25 3.05
N SER A 216 -8.75 -17.09 2.50
CA SER A 216 -10.16 -17.14 2.88
C SER A 216 -10.35 -17.59 4.34
N LYS A 217 -9.63 -18.65 4.78
CA LYS A 217 -9.66 -19.13 6.17
C LYS A 217 -9.13 -18.07 7.14
N LEU A 218 -8.06 -17.36 6.79
CA LEU A 218 -7.49 -16.28 7.61
C LEU A 218 -8.43 -15.05 7.67
N SER A 219 -9.09 -14.69 6.57
CA SER A 219 -10.15 -13.68 6.53
C SER A 219 -11.31 -14.02 7.48
N LEU A 220 -11.75 -15.27 7.47
CA LEU A 220 -12.83 -15.78 8.33
C LEU A 220 -12.43 -15.79 9.82
N ALA A 221 -11.19 -16.19 10.12
CA ALA A 221 -10.64 -16.14 11.47
C ALA A 221 -10.59 -14.69 12.01
N ARG A 222 -10.26 -13.71 11.16
CA ARG A 222 -10.29 -12.28 11.49
C ARG A 222 -11.71 -11.78 11.78
N SER A 223 -12.70 -12.18 10.97
CA SER A 223 -14.10 -11.80 11.20
C SER A 223 -14.60 -12.32 12.55
N ARG A 224 -14.19 -13.53 12.95
CA ARG A 224 -14.51 -14.10 14.28
C ARG A 224 -13.80 -13.38 15.42
N ALA A 225 -12.48 -13.16 15.32
CA ALA A 225 -11.71 -12.48 16.35
C ALA A 225 -12.18 -11.02 16.60
N ASN A 226 -12.58 -10.32 15.53
CA ASN A 226 -13.14 -8.98 15.62
C ASN A 226 -14.62 -8.96 16.07
N GLY A 227 -15.33 -10.08 15.91
CA GLY A 227 -16.70 -10.26 16.41
C GLY A 227 -16.74 -10.57 17.91
N GLU A 228 -15.78 -11.35 18.41
CA GLU A 228 -15.69 -11.73 19.83
C GLU A 228 -15.26 -10.57 20.75
N THR A 229 -14.59 -9.55 20.20
CA THR A 229 -14.24 -8.32 20.96
C THR A 229 -15.42 -7.37 21.18
N ARG A 230 -16.63 -7.70 20.69
CA ARG A 230 -17.89 -7.01 21.02
C ARG A 230 -18.82 -7.90 21.86
N GLN A 231 -18.38 -8.37 23.02
CA GLN A 231 -19.34 -8.64 24.09
C GLN A 231 -19.70 -7.32 24.77
N PRO A 232 -20.98 -6.91 24.80
CA PRO A 232 -21.40 -5.74 25.54
C PRO A 232 -21.15 -5.98 27.04
N ASN A 233 -20.34 -5.11 27.65
CA ASN A 233 -20.26 -5.01 29.11
C ASN A 233 -21.69 -4.84 29.65
N ALA A 234 -22.25 -5.91 30.21
CA ALA A 234 -23.49 -5.86 30.96
C ALA A 234 -23.24 -5.02 32.21
N SER A 235 -23.75 -3.80 32.21
CA SER A 235 -23.76 -2.90 33.36
C SER A 235 -24.49 -3.55 34.54
N LYS A 236 -23.81 -3.64 35.67
CA LYS A 236 -24.45 -3.65 36.99
C LYS A 236 -24.64 -2.23 37.47
#